data_AF-A0A851Y9G6-F1
#
_entry.id   AF-A0A851Y9G6-F1
#
_cell.length_a   1.000
_cell.length_b   1.000
_cell.length_c   1.000
_cell.angle_alpha   90.00
_cell.angle_beta   90.00
_cell.angle_gamma   90.00
#
_symmetry.space_group_name_H-M   'P 1'
#
loop_
_entity.id
_entity.type
_entity.pdbx_description
1 polymer ?
#
loop_
_entity_poly.entity_id
_entity_poly.type
_entity_poly.pdbx_seq_one_letter_code
_entity_poly.pdbx_strand_id
1 'polypeptide(L)'
;VGPGHGIQLDSGRLVVPAYTYYIHGRLCGVLPLPCSARQHSLVFYSDDNGRHWHKGALIGGRRTGECQVAEIPGNDPDLPVLYCSARASRGCRAVALSTDLGLRFQPAVRCLALREPPRGCQGSVVSFPAPRRSGPARSWLLYSHPIDPHRRRQLGVYVNPTPLDEEGWWHPWVLQQGPAGYSDLAACPGGVFGCLFECGADSAWEEIAFCLFSLDTSRCGERGIGAS
;
A
#
# COMPACT_ATOMS: atom_id res chain seq x y z
N VAL A 1 6.49 -11.96 -4.38
CA VAL A 1 5.18 -11.92 -3.68
C VAL A 1 5.36 -11.04 -2.46
N GLY A 2 4.37 -10.21 -2.11
CA GLY A 2 4.42 -9.29 -0.96
C GLY A 2 5.67 -8.40 -0.92
N PRO A 3 6.27 -8.18 0.27
CA PRO A 3 5.94 -8.80 1.57
C PRO A 3 4.73 -8.17 2.30
N GLY A 4 4.30 -8.82 3.39
CA GLY A 4 3.17 -8.45 4.25
C GLY A 4 1.88 -9.22 3.94
N HIS A 5 0.73 -8.70 4.34
CA HIS A 5 -0.56 -9.37 4.19
C HIS A 5 -1.10 -9.38 2.73
N GLY A 6 -1.92 -10.39 2.44
CA GLY A 6 -2.88 -10.39 1.33
C GLY A 6 -4.28 -10.06 1.84
N ILE A 7 -5.25 -9.91 0.94
CA ILE A 7 -6.63 -9.56 1.31
C ILE A 7 -7.62 -10.62 0.82
N GLN A 8 -8.74 -10.73 1.53
CA GLN A 8 -9.95 -11.36 1.03
C GLN A 8 -10.95 -10.24 0.73
N LEU A 9 -11.50 -10.24 -0.49
CA LEU A 9 -12.50 -9.27 -0.91
C LEU A 9 -13.86 -9.61 -0.30
N ASP A 10 -14.78 -8.64 -0.27
CA ASP A 10 -16.17 -8.86 0.13
C ASP A 10 -16.87 -9.93 -0.76
N SER A 11 -16.41 -10.10 -2.00
CA SER A 11 -16.85 -11.17 -2.91
C SER A 11 -16.37 -12.57 -2.53
N GLY A 12 -15.49 -12.70 -1.53
CA GLY A 12 -14.84 -13.94 -1.12
C GLY A 12 -13.53 -14.25 -1.85
N ARG A 13 -13.24 -13.56 -2.96
CA ARG A 13 -11.97 -13.70 -3.72
C ARG A 13 -10.76 -13.43 -2.83
N LEU A 14 -9.76 -14.29 -2.88
CA LEU A 14 -8.45 -14.06 -2.27
C LEU A 14 -7.55 -13.30 -3.25
N VAL A 15 -6.81 -12.29 -2.76
CA VAL A 15 -5.88 -11.49 -3.56
C VAL A 15 -4.54 -11.41 -2.85
N VAL A 16 -3.47 -11.77 -3.56
CA VAL A 16 -2.09 -11.78 -3.07
C VAL A 16 -1.25 -10.82 -3.92
N PRO A 17 -0.77 -9.70 -3.35
CA PRO A 17 0.07 -8.76 -4.08
C PRO A 17 1.45 -9.36 -4.40
N ALA A 18 2.01 -9.02 -5.55
CA ALA A 18 3.29 -9.50 -6.01
C ALA A 18 3.97 -8.50 -6.95
N TYR A 19 5.22 -8.79 -7.30
CA TYR A 19 5.93 -8.09 -8.36
C TYR A 19 6.89 -9.06 -9.06
N THR A 20 7.28 -8.71 -10.28
CA THR A 20 8.21 -9.49 -11.09
C THR A 20 9.13 -8.58 -11.90
N TYR A 21 10.30 -9.11 -12.28
CA TYR A 21 11.18 -8.48 -13.26
C TYR A 21 10.85 -9.03 -14.65
N TYR A 22 10.22 -8.20 -15.48
CA TYR A 22 9.83 -8.55 -16.83
C TYR A 22 10.87 -8.10 -17.86
N ILE A 23 11.25 -8.98 -18.77
CA ILE A 23 12.21 -8.73 -19.85
C ILE A 23 11.46 -8.17 -21.07
N HIS A 24 11.57 -6.86 -21.31
CA HIS A 24 10.86 -6.18 -22.40
C HIS A 24 11.54 -6.30 -23.76
N GLY A 25 12.82 -6.65 -23.79
CA GLY A 25 13.63 -6.63 -25.02
C GLY A 25 14.50 -7.86 -25.11
N ARG A 26 14.39 -8.57 -26.23
CA ARG A 26 15.23 -9.71 -26.58
C ARG A 26 15.92 -9.44 -27.91
N LEU A 27 17.22 -9.66 -27.99
CA LEU A 27 17.97 -9.65 -29.24
C LEU A 27 17.51 -10.83 -30.10
N CYS A 28 17.12 -10.55 -31.34
CA CYS A 28 16.58 -11.53 -32.29
C CYS A 28 15.41 -12.36 -31.74
N GLY A 29 14.66 -11.83 -30.75
CA GLY A 29 13.56 -12.54 -30.09
C GLY A 29 13.97 -13.62 -29.08
N VAL A 30 15.27 -13.98 -28.99
CA VAL A 30 15.73 -15.11 -28.18
C VAL A 30 16.49 -14.65 -26.94
N LEU A 31 17.51 -13.80 -27.10
CA LEU A 31 18.46 -13.48 -26.03
C LEU A 31 18.02 -12.23 -25.23
N PRO A 32 17.78 -12.33 -23.91
CA PRO A 32 17.44 -11.16 -23.08
C PRO A 32 18.51 -10.08 -23.16
N LEU A 33 18.11 -8.83 -23.43
CA LEU A 33 19.01 -7.69 -23.31
C LEU A 33 19.21 -7.33 -21.82
N PRO A 34 20.45 -7.20 -21.31
CA PRO A 34 20.72 -6.96 -19.88
C PRO A 34 19.99 -5.76 -19.27
N CYS A 35 19.73 -4.72 -20.07
CA CYS A 35 19.07 -3.49 -19.65
C CYS A 35 17.54 -3.48 -19.86
N SER A 36 16.94 -4.56 -20.36
CA SER A 36 15.51 -4.61 -20.69
C SER A 36 14.62 -5.15 -19.57
N ALA A 37 15.22 -5.62 -18.46
CA ALA A 37 14.48 -6.06 -17.28
C ALA A 37 13.89 -4.85 -16.53
N ARG A 38 12.58 -4.88 -16.27
CA ARG A 38 11.86 -3.84 -15.53
C ARG A 38 10.94 -4.48 -14.50
N GLN A 39 10.88 -3.90 -13.31
CA GLN A 39 9.96 -4.35 -12.27
C GLN A 39 8.55 -3.88 -12.57
N HIS A 40 7.60 -4.80 -12.38
CA HIS A 40 6.17 -4.53 -12.41
C HIS A 40 5.51 -5.25 -11.25
N SER A 41 4.74 -4.51 -10.47
CA SER A 41 3.74 -5.06 -9.54
C SER A 41 2.62 -5.75 -10.31
N LEU A 42 1.94 -6.67 -9.64
CA LEU A 42 0.76 -7.41 -10.09
C LEU A 42 0.06 -8.02 -8.87
N VAL A 43 -1.06 -8.69 -9.07
CA VAL A 43 -1.67 -9.54 -8.04
C VAL A 43 -1.88 -10.95 -8.57
N PHE A 44 -1.82 -11.93 -7.69
CA PHE A 44 -2.45 -13.23 -7.90
C PHE A 44 -3.82 -13.23 -7.23
N TYR A 45 -4.78 -13.96 -7.78
CA TYR A 45 -6.09 -14.09 -7.16
C TYR A 45 -6.65 -15.50 -7.28
N SER A 46 -7.54 -15.85 -6.36
CA SER A 46 -8.24 -17.13 -6.32
C SER A 46 -9.70 -16.92 -5.94
N ASP A 47 -10.59 -17.56 -6.70
CA ASP A 47 -12.05 -17.50 -6.52
C ASP A 47 -12.61 -18.77 -5.82
N ASP A 48 -11.74 -19.71 -5.48
CA ASP A 48 -12.12 -21.05 -4.99
C ASP A 48 -11.38 -21.42 -3.70
N ASN A 49 -11.20 -20.43 -2.82
CA ASN A 49 -10.55 -20.55 -1.53
C ASN A 49 -9.10 -21.07 -1.62
N GLY A 50 -8.36 -20.63 -2.65
CA GLY A 50 -6.93 -20.90 -2.81
C GLY A 50 -6.60 -22.21 -3.52
N ARG A 51 -7.58 -22.91 -4.11
CA ARG A 51 -7.34 -24.16 -4.84
C ARG A 51 -6.69 -23.90 -6.20
N HIS A 52 -7.16 -22.89 -6.92
CA HIS A 52 -6.55 -22.41 -8.16
C HIS A 52 -6.21 -20.94 -8.08
N TRP A 53 -5.11 -20.56 -8.72
CA TRP A 53 -4.59 -19.20 -8.72
C TRP A 53 -4.44 -18.68 -10.14
N HIS A 54 -4.88 -17.45 -10.33
CA HIS A 54 -4.75 -16.72 -11.58
C HIS A 54 -3.79 -15.55 -11.37
N LYS A 55 -3.04 -15.21 -12.42
CA LYS A 55 -2.13 -14.07 -12.43
C LYS A 55 -2.81 -12.88 -13.12
N GLY A 56 -2.98 -11.78 -12.39
CA GLY A 56 -3.42 -10.51 -12.97
C GLY A 56 -2.42 -9.93 -13.97
N ALA A 57 -2.83 -8.89 -14.69
CA ALA A 57 -1.95 -8.16 -15.59
C ALA A 57 -0.84 -7.43 -14.83
N LEU A 58 0.30 -7.21 -15.49
CA LEU A 58 1.37 -6.37 -14.97
C LEU A 58 0.89 -4.92 -14.89
N ILE A 59 1.14 -4.24 -13.77
CA ILE A 59 0.82 -2.83 -13.63
C ILE A 59 1.71 -2.01 -14.59
N GLY A 60 1.08 -1.27 -15.49
CA GLY A 60 1.72 -0.47 -16.52
C GLY A 60 2.04 0.96 -16.08
N GLY A 61 2.54 1.77 -17.03
CA GLY A 61 2.82 3.20 -16.85
C GLY A 61 4.16 3.51 -16.17
N ARG A 62 4.54 2.80 -15.11
CA ARG A 62 5.79 3.04 -14.35
C ARG A 62 6.45 1.74 -13.90
N ARG A 63 7.72 1.83 -13.48
CA ARG A 63 8.41 0.73 -12.79
C ARG A 63 7.91 0.69 -11.35
N THR A 64 7.38 -0.45 -10.95
CA THR A 64 6.80 -0.67 -9.62
C THR A 64 7.34 -1.96 -9.02
N GLY A 65 7.62 -1.94 -7.71
CA GLY A 65 8.21 -3.05 -6.96
C GLY A 65 7.22 -3.67 -5.98
N GLU A 66 7.70 -3.93 -4.76
CA GLU A 66 6.88 -4.43 -3.64
C GLU A 66 5.63 -3.56 -3.47
N CYS A 67 4.48 -4.21 -3.30
CA CYS A 67 3.19 -3.54 -3.20
C CYS A 67 2.27 -4.24 -2.21
N GLN A 68 1.26 -3.50 -1.77
CA GLN A 68 0.09 -4.03 -1.06
C GLN A 68 -1.18 -3.47 -1.69
N VAL A 69 -2.29 -4.16 -1.43
CA VAL A 69 -3.60 -3.82 -1.97
C VAL A 69 -4.63 -3.72 -0.85
N ALA A 70 -5.62 -2.85 -1.06
CA ALA A 70 -6.79 -2.72 -0.19
C ALA A 70 -8.05 -2.60 -1.06
N GLU A 71 -9.15 -3.20 -0.63
CA GLU A 71 -10.46 -3.00 -1.24
C GLU A 71 -11.09 -1.72 -0.68
N ILE A 72 -11.53 -0.83 -1.57
CA ILE A 72 -12.17 0.45 -1.23
C ILE A 72 -13.47 0.63 -2.04
N PRO A 73 -14.42 1.44 -1.56
CA PRO A 73 -15.60 1.83 -2.32
C PRO A 73 -15.20 2.53 -3.64
N GLY A 74 -15.89 2.17 -4.72
CA GLY A 74 -15.85 2.93 -5.97
C GLY A 74 -16.75 4.16 -5.92
N ASN A 75 -16.84 4.86 -7.06
CA ASN A 75 -17.83 5.93 -7.24
C ASN A 75 -19.27 5.38 -7.21
N ASP A 76 -19.44 4.17 -7.73
CA ASP A 76 -20.64 3.36 -7.52
C ASP A 76 -20.41 2.49 -6.28
N PRO A 77 -21.26 2.59 -5.23
CA PRO A 77 -21.08 1.82 -4.01
C PRO A 77 -21.19 0.31 -4.18
N ASP A 78 -21.77 -0.17 -5.27
CA ASP A 78 -21.90 -1.60 -5.57
C ASP A 78 -20.72 -2.13 -6.40
N LEU A 79 -19.81 -1.25 -6.82
CA LEU A 79 -18.61 -1.59 -7.60
C LEU A 79 -17.34 -1.23 -6.81
N PRO A 80 -16.77 -2.15 -6.03
CA PRO A 80 -15.55 -1.90 -5.29
C PRO A 80 -14.35 -1.73 -6.22
N VAL A 81 -13.34 -1.03 -5.72
CA VAL A 81 -12.07 -0.76 -6.40
C VAL A 81 -10.95 -1.35 -5.58
N LEU A 82 -10.02 -2.05 -6.24
CA LEU A 82 -8.74 -2.40 -5.62
C LEU A 82 -7.77 -1.25 -5.75
N TYR A 83 -7.37 -0.71 -4.60
CA TYR A 83 -6.29 0.25 -4.47
C TYR A 83 -4.96 -0.49 -4.32
N CYS A 84 -3.98 -0.20 -5.16
CA CYS A 84 -2.62 -0.74 -5.04
C CYS A 84 -1.62 0.37 -4.73
N SER A 85 -0.90 0.27 -3.62
CA SER A 85 0.25 1.11 -3.29
C SER A 85 1.54 0.34 -3.54
N ALA A 86 2.37 0.83 -4.46
CA ALA A 86 3.61 0.17 -4.86
C ALA A 86 4.85 1.04 -4.66
N ARG A 87 5.95 0.38 -4.27
CA ARG A 87 7.28 0.98 -4.17
C ARG A 87 7.73 1.47 -5.53
N ALA A 88 8.26 2.69 -5.56
CA ALA A 88 8.79 3.29 -6.79
C ALA A 88 10.06 4.12 -6.54
N SER A 89 10.96 4.12 -7.52
CA SER A 89 12.29 4.74 -7.41
C SER A 89 12.32 6.23 -7.79
N ARG A 90 11.27 7.00 -7.46
CA ARG A 90 11.12 8.42 -7.90
C ARG A 90 10.59 9.35 -6.80
N GLY A 91 10.99 9.10 -5.56
CA GLY A 91 10.74 9.99 -4.42
C GLY A 91 9.28 10.03 -3.93
N CYS A 92 8.41 9.20 -4.50
CA CYS A 92 7.05 9.01 -4.02
C CYS A 92 6.50 7.65 -4.46
N ARG A 93 5.44 7.18 -3.79
CA ARG A 93 4.73 5.95 -4.13
C ARG A 93 4.12 6.01 -5.53
N ALA A 94 3.98 4.83 -6.14
CA ALA A 94 3.19 4.63 -7.33
C ALA A 94 1.86 3.98 -6.93
N VAL A 95 0.75 4.60 -7.29
CA VAL A 95 -0.60 4.12 -6.98
C VAL A 95 -1.30 3.68 -8.25
N ALA A 96 -2.05 2.60 -8.20
CA ALA A 96 -2.87 2.14 -9.31
C ALA A 96 -4.21 1.61 -8.78
N LEU A 97 -5.26 1.79 -9.59
CA LEU A 97 -6.62 1.34 -9.26
C LEU A 97 -7.05 0.23 -10.23
N SER A 98 -7.80 -0.74 -9.74
CA SER A 98 -8.47 -1.77 -10.55
C SER A 98 -9.95 -1.78 -10.23
N THR A 99 -10.78 -1.66 -11.27
CA THR A 99 -12.25 -1.75 -11.19
C THR A 99 -12.76 -3.12 -11.61
N ASP A 100 -11.87 -4.09 -11.79
CA ASP A 100 -12.15 -5.46 -12.23
C ASP A 100 -11.54 -6.50 -11.27
N LEU A 101 -11.53 -6.15 -9.97
CA LEU A 101 -11.13 -7.04 -8.87
C LEU A 101 -9.73 -7.67 -9.04
N GLY A 102 -8.79 -6.89 -9.58
CA GLY A 102 -7.38 -7.26 -9.71
C GLY A 102 -6.99 -7.96 -11.02
N LEU A 103 -7.92 -8.10 -11.97
CA LEU A 103 -7.59 -8.62 -13.29
C LEU A 103 -6.64 -7.66 -14.02
N ARG A 104 -6.94 -6.36 -14.01
CA ARG A 104 -6.11 -5.30 -14.59
C ARG A 104 -6.16 -4.04 -13.74
N PHE A 105 -4.99 -3.47 -13.53
CA PHE A 105 -4.87 -2.12 -12.97
C PHE A 105 -4.70 -1.11 -14.08
N GLN A 106 -5.27 0.08 -13.86
CA GLN A 106 -4.97 1.27 -14.64
C GLN A 106 -3.47 1.61 -14.55
N PRO A 107 -2.92 2.40 -15.51
CA PRO A 107 -1.52 2.83 -15.44
C PRO A 107 -1.19 3.53 -14.12
N ALA A 108 -0.06 3.17 -13.51
CA ALA A 108 0.29 3.72 -12.20
C ALA A 108 0.62 5.22 -12.24
N VAL A 109 0.02 5.96 -11.31
CA VAL A 109 0.22 7.41 -11.10
C VAL A 109 1.10 7.69 -9.88
N ARG A 110 1.59 8.93 -9.74
CA ARG A 110 2.47 9.33 -8.64
C ARG A 110 1.64 9.91 -7.51
N CYS A 111 1.66 9.29 -6.33
CA CYS A 111 1.04 9.88 -5.16
C CYS A 111 2.06 10.77 -4.42
N LEU A 112 2.01 12.08 -4.67
CA LEU A 112 3.00 13.03 -4.13
C LEU A 112 2.92 13.22 -2.61
N ALA A 113 1.79 12.91 -1.99
CA ALA A 113 1.62 12.93 -0.54
C ALA A 113 2.42 11.81 0.16
N LEU A 114 2.61 10.67 -0.51
CA LEU A 114 3.34 9.53 0.03
C LEU A 114 4.77 9.50 -0.52
N ARG A 115 5.70 10.11 0.21
CA ARG A 115 7.11 10.22 -0.18
C ARG A 115 7.86 8.89 -0.02
N GLU A 116 8.94 8.75 -0.79
CA GLU A 116 9.83 7.59 -0.79
C GLU A 116 11.28 8.05 -0.62
N PRO A 117 12.12 7.33 0.16
CA PRO A 117 13.56 7.55 0.16
C PRO A 117 14.16 7.19 -1.23
N PRO A 118 15.41 7.56 -1.54
CA PRO A 118 15.97 7.44 -2.89
C PRO A 118 15.97 6.02 -3.48
N ARG A 119 16.11 4.99 -2.62
CA ARG A 119 16.03 3.57 -3.02
C ARG A 119 14.65 2.95 -2.83
N GLY A 120 13.70 3.74 -2.34
CA GLY A 120 12.39 3.33 -1.86
C GLY A 120 12.41 2.39 -0.66
N CYS A 121 11.23 2.12 -0.12
CA CYS A 121 10.96 1.17 0.94
C CYS A 121 9.64 0.43 0.66
N GLN A 122 9.47 -0.77 1.21
CA GLN A 122 8.14 -1.33 1.33
C GLN A 122 7.36 -0.50 2.36
N GLY A 123 6.04 -0.46 2.19
CA GLY A 123 5.11 0.11 3.14
C GLY A 123 3.78 -0.63 3.03
N SER A 124 2.93 -0.46 4.02
CA SER A 124 1.69 -1.23 4.15
C SER A 124 0.45 -0.36 4.06
N VAL A 125 -0.61 -0.89 3.43
CA VAL A 125 -1.92 -0.23 3.30
C VAL A 125 -3.03 -1.18 3.72
N VAL A 126 -4.00 -0.67 4.48
CA VAL A 126 -5.25 -1.37 4.81
C VAL A 126 -6.43 -0.42 4.61
N SER A 127 -7.60 -0.97 4.26
CA SER A 127 -8.87 -0.24 4.35
C SER A 127 -9.56 -0.55 5.67
N PHE A 128 -10.35 0.40 6.16
CA PHE A 128 -11.15 0.22 7.37
C PHE A 128 -12.44 1.03 7.30
N PRO A 129 -13.52 0.61 8.00
CA PRO A 129 -14.78 1.34 8.00
C PRO A 129 -14.60 2.79 8.46
N ALA A 130 -15.21 3.72 7.74
CA ALA A 130 -15.15 5.13 8.10
C ALA A 130 -15.77 5.37 9.49
N PRO A 131 -15.18 6.26 10.32
CA PRO A 131 -15.76 6.61 11.62
C PRO A 131 -17.20 7.13 11.48
N ARG A 132 -18.03 6.91 12.49
CA ARG A 132 -19.42 7.40 12.46
C ARG A 132 -19.41 8.92 12.27
N ARG A 133 -20.21 9.42 11.31
CA ARG A 133 -20.39 10.85 10.96
C ARG A 133 -19.21 11.52 10.24
N SER A 134 -18.25 10.77 9.71
CA SER A 134 -17.04 11.33 9.09
C SER A 134 -17.16 11.68 7.60
N GLY A 135 -18.39 11.74 7.06
CA GLY A 135 -18.68 12.10 5.67
C GLY A 135 -19.33 10.96 4.87
N PRO A 136 -19.35 11.06 3.52
CA PRO A 136 -20.03 10.09 2.65
C PRO A 136 -19.22 8.82 2.36
N ALA A 137 -17.90 8.84 2.59
CA ALA A 137 -17.03 7.69 2.34
C ALA A 137 -17.36 6.55 3.31
N ARG A 138 -17.56 5.33 2.78
CA ARG A 138 -17.89 4.14 3.58
C ARG A 138 -16.65 3.52 4.25
N SER A 139 -15.49 3.68 3.65
CA SER A 139 -14.21 3.23 4.21
C SER A 139 -13.12 4.26 3.95
N TRP A 140 -12.11 4.24 4.83
CA TRP A 140 -10.89 5.04 4.73
C TRP A 140 -9.70 4.14 4.47
N LEU A 141 -8.57 4.73 4.07
CA LEU A 141 -7.29 4.03 3.99
C LEU A 141 -6.37 4.45 5.13
N LEU A 142 -5.63 3.48 5.64
CA LEU A 142 -4.49 3.68 6.54
C LEU A 142 -3.23 3.19 5.82
N TYR A 143 -2.15 3.97 5.89
CA TYR A 143 -0.88 3.61 5.27
C TYR A 143 0.28 3.83 6.25
N SER A 144 1.22 2.90 6.32
CA SER A 144 2.44 3.02 7.12
C SER A 144 3.69 2.94 6.27
N HIS A 145 4.63 3.86 6.51
CA HIS A 145 5.89 3.96 5.77
C HIS A 145 6.87 4.96 6.41
N PRO A 146 8.20 4.81 6.23
CA PRO A 146 9.17 5.83 6.62
C PRO A 146 8.90 7.20 5.98
N ILE A 147 8.86 8.28 6.78
CA ILE A 147 8.47 9.62 6.28
C ILE A 147 9.66 10.48 5.84
N ASP A 148 10.88 10.11 6.24
CA ASP A 148 12.09 10.83 5.85
C ASP A 148 12.36 10.62 4.33
N PRO A 149 12.47 11.70 3.54
CA PRO A 149 12.62 11.61 2.08
C PRO A 149 14.02 11.17 1.63
N HIS A 150 14.96 11.02 2.56
CA HIS A 150 16.36 10.69 2.30
C HIS A 150 16.77 9.34 2.88
N ARG A 151 16.17 8.90 3.99
CA ARG A 151 16.55 7.69 4.72
C ARG A 151 15.33 6.89 5.19
N ARG A 152 15.51 5.59 5.41
CA ARG A 152 14.51 4.72 6.04
C ARG A 152 14.48 4.99 7.55
N ARG A 153 13.79 6.07 7.93
CA ARG A 153 13.64 6.55 9.31
C ARG A 153 12.28 7.20 9.51
N GLN A 154 11.87 7.28 10.78
CA GLN A 154 10.60 7.84 11.24
C GLN A 154 9.41 7.13 10.61
N LEU A 155 8.95 6.04 11.22
CA LEU A 155 7.78 5.33 10.72
C LEU A 155 6.55 6.20 10.94
N GLY A 156 5.90 6.63 9.86
CA GLY A 156 4.68 7.42 9.92
C GLY A 156 3.45 6.62 9.52
N VAL A 157 2.32 7.03 10.07
CA VAL A 157 0.99 6.54 9.72
C VAL A 157 0.21 7.67 9.05
N TYR A 158 -0.28 7.41 7.85
CA TYR A 158 -1.09 8.32 7.04
C TYR A 158 -2.52 7.82 6.98
N VAL A 159 -3.48 8.75 6.94
CA VAL A 159 -4.91 8.46 6.77
C VAL A 159 -5.42 9.13 5.50
N ASN A 160 -6.22 8.41 4.71
CA ASN A 160 -6.96 8.98 3.59
C ASN A 160 -8.48 8.75 3.78
N PRO A 161 -9.25 9.80 4.12
CA PRO A 161 -10.70 9.75 4.23
C PRO A 161 -11.46 9.61 2.91
N THR A 162 -10.79 9.89 1.80
CA THR A 162 -11.32 9.91 0.44
C THR A 162 -10.43 9.05 -0.45
N PRO A 163 -10.50 7.71 -0.34
CA PRO A 163 -9.50 6.80 -0.93
C PRO A 163 -9.23 6.92 -2.44
N LEU A 164 -10.18 7.46 -3.21
CA LEU A 164 -10.04 7.71 -4.65
C LEU A 164 -9.32 9.03 -4.97
N ASP A 165 -9.21 9.93 -3.99
CA ASP A 165 -8.47 11.18 -4.10
C ASP A 165 -7.04 10.96 -3.57
N GLU A 166 -6.06 11.00 -4.47
CA GLU A 166 -4.65 10.83 -4.13
C GLU A 166 -4.03 12.00 -3.36
N GLU A 167 -4.71 13.15 -3.30
CA GLU A 167 -4.33 14.31 -2.48
C GLU A 167 -5.00 14.29 -1.10
N GLY A 168 -5.98 13.38 -0.88
CA GLY A 168 -6.74 13.24 0.36
C GLY A 168 -5.95 12.72 1.56
N TRP A 169 -4.65 12.41 1.41
CA TRP A 169 -3.80 11.95 2.51
C TRP A 169 -3.50 13.07 3.50
N TRP A 170 -3.80 12.81 4.77
CA TRP A 170 -3.41 13.69 5.86
C TRP A 170 -1.91 13.61 6.17
N HIS A 171 -1.41 14.64 6.87
CA HIS A 171 -0.03 14.64 7.36
C HIS A 171 0.21 13.43 8.27
N PRO A 172 1.38 12.77 8.15
CA PRO A 172 1.64 11.57 8.91
C PRO A 172 1.83 11.88 10.39
N TRP A 173 1.28 11.01 11.22
CA TRP A 173 1.68 10.92 12.62
C TRP A 173 2.84 9.93 12.75
N VAL A 174 3.87 10.28 13.52
CA VAL A 174 5.06 9.44 13.70
C VAL A 174 4.80 8.40 14.80
N LEU A 175 4.75 7.13 14.40
CA LEU A 175 4.59 5.98 15.27
C LEU A 175 5.90 5.59 15.95
N GLN A 176 7.02 5.66 15.22
CA GLN A 176 8.35 5.31 15.72
C GLN A 176 9.38 6.34 15.24
N GLN A 177 10.14 6.92 16.17
CA GLN A 177 11.30 7.74 15.84
C GLN A 177 12.52 6.87 15.52
N GLY A 178 13.50 7.43 14.81
CA GLY A 178 14.75 6.71 14.51
C GLY A 178 14.67 5.83 13.26
N PRO A 179 15.61 4.87 13.09
CA PRO A 179 15.58 3.88 12.01
C PRO A 179 14.28 3.09 11.94
N ALA A 180 13.68 3.06 10.76
CA ALA A 180 12.46 2.32 10.50
C ALA A 180 12.40 1.85 9.05
N GLY A 181 12.06 0.58 8.84
CA GLY A 181 12.10 -0.10 7.55
C GLY A 181 10.73 -0.52 7.06
N TYR A 182 10.60 -1.80 6.73
CA TYR A 182 9.36 -2.39 6.24
C TYR A 182 8.31 -2.41 7.35
N SER A 183 7.04 -2.41 6.97
CA SER A 183 5.92 -2.47 7.90
C SER A 183 4.76 -3.31 7.36
N ASP A 184 3.91 -3.80 8.25
CA ASP A 184 2.64 -4.46 7.93
C ASP A 184 1.55 -4.05 8.93
N LEU A 185 0.43 -3.56 8.42
CA LEU A 185 -0.73 -3.12 9.19
C LEU A 185 -1.78 -4.22 9.26
N ALA A 186 -2.53 -4.22 10.36
CA ALA A 186 -3.77 -4.97 10.50
C ALA A 186 -4.83 -4.06 11.13
N ALA A 187 -6.03 -4.03 10.54
CA ALA A 187 -7.19 -3.40 11.16
C ALA A 187 -7.86 -4.40 12.12
N CYS A 188 -7.99 -4.04 13.38
CA CYS A 188 -8.61 -4.86 14.43
C CYS A 188 -10.02 -4.35 14.77
N PRO A 189 -10.89 -5.22 15.34
CA PRO A 189 -12.17 -4.80 15.88
C PRO A 189 -12.03 -3.65 16.89
N GLY A 190 -13.04 -2.78 16.97
CA GLY A 190 -13.07 -1.67 17.94
C GLY A 190 -12.27 -0.43 17.55
N GLY A 191 -11.79 -0.34 16.30
CA GLY A 191 -11.06 0.85 15.81
C GLY A 191 -9.59 0.87 16.23
N VAL A 192 -9.05 -0.29 16.58
CA VAL A 192 -7.63 -0.50 16.92
C VAL A 192 -6.89 -0.98 15.68
N PHE A 193 -5.64 -0.58 15.54
CA PHE A 193 -4.75 -1.00 14.48
C PHE A 193 -3.48 -1.60 15.06
N GLY A 194 -3.05 -2.72 14.51
CA GLY A 194 -1.73 -3.29 14.75
C GLY A 194 -0.77 -2.89 13.65
N CYS A 195 0.48 -2.59 14.01
CA CYS A 195 1.57 -2.37 13.07
C CYS A 195 2.78 -3.16 13.52
N LEU A 196 3.26 -4.04 12.65
CA LEU A 196 4.53 -4.75 12.79
C LEU A 196 5.55 -4.07 11.88
N PHE A 197 6.74 -3.73 12.37
CA PHE A 197 7.71 -2.98 11.56
C PHE A 197 9.16 -3.24 11.96
N GLU A 198 10.06 -3.11 11.00
CA GLU A 198 11.51 -3.20 11.24
C GLU A 198 12.03 -1.88 11.86
N CYS A 199 12.85 -1.97 12.90
CA CYS A 199 13.47 -0.82 13.56
C CYS A 199 14.80 -1.17 14.24
N GLY A 200 15.38 -0.19 14.95
CA GLY A 200 16.60 -0.36 15.73
C GLY A 200 17.15 0.97 16.24
N ALA A 201 18.26 0.91 16.96
CA ALA A 201 18.97 2.09 17.46
C ALA A 201 19.79 2.75 16.33
N ASP A 202 20.58 1.95 15.60
CA ASP A 202 21.51 2.45 14.58
C ASP A 202 20.99 2.20 13.16
N SER A 203 20.28 1.09 12.95
CA SER A 203 19.79 0.63 11.66
C SER A 203 18.37 0.07 11.74
N ALA A 204 17.69 0.03 10.60
CA ALA A 204 16.28 -0.37 10.53
C ALA A 204 16.07 -1.89 10.54
N TRP A 205 17.10 -2.71 10.78
CA TRP A 205 17.07 -4.16 10.62
C TRP A 205 17.68 -4.89 11.83
N GLU A 206 17.61 -4.25 13.00
CA GLU A 206 18.05 -4.84 14.26
C GLU A 206 16.91 -5.62 14.92
N GLU A 207 15.69 -5.07 14.86
CA GLU A 207 14.52 -5.59 15.55
C GLU A 207 13.26 -5.51 14.69
N ILE A 208 12.26 -6.32 15.05
CA ILE A 208 10.89 -6.19 14.57
C ILE A 208 10.03 -5.83 15.76
N ALA A 209 9.51 -4.61 15.76
CA ALA A 209 8.62 -4.12 16.81
C ALA A 209 7.15 -4.30 16.41
N PHE A 210 6.30 -4.37 17.44
CA PHE A 210 4.84 -4.39 17.30
C PHE A 210 4.23 -3.24 18.09
N CYS A 211 3.32 -2.51 17.47
CA CYS A 211 2.60 -1.41 18.10
C CYS A 211 1.09 -1.52 17.85
N LEU A 212 0.30 -1.29 18.90
CA LEU A 212 -1.15 -1.12 18.82
C LEU A 212 -1.48 0.37 19.02
N PHE A 213 -2.38 0.90 18.20
CA PHE A 213 -2.85 2.29 18.31
C PHE A 213 -4.29 2.43 17.81
N SER A 214 -4.93 3.54 18.16
CA SER A 214 -6.24 3.95 17.64
C SER A 214 -6.15 5.32 16.99
N LEU A 215 -7.07 5.62 16.08
CA LEU A 215 -7.20 6.95 15.49
C LEU A 215 -8.15 7.80 16.34
N ASP A 216 -7.69 8.95 16.86
CA ASP A 216 -8.59 9.95 17.41
C ASP A 216 -9.25 10.74 16.26
N THR A 217 -10.46 10.33 15.91
CA THR A 217 -11.22 10.94 14.82
C THR A 217 -12.06 12.13 15.29
N SER A 218 -12.03 12.47 16.59
CA SER A 218 -12.72 13.67 17.10
C SER A 218 -12.05 14.97 16.64
N ARG A 219 -10.78 14.88 16.22
CA ARG A 219 -9.96 15.99 15.72
C ARG A 219 -9.92 16.10 14.20
N CYS A 220 -10.70 15.32 13.45
CA CYS A 220 -10.65 15.28 11.98
C CYS A 220 -10.88 16.63 11.25
N GLY A 221 -11.25 17.70 11.96
CA GLY A 221 -11.33 19.07 11.42
C GLY A 221 -10.05 19.91 11.58
N GLU A 222 -9.11 19.50 12.43
CA GLU A 222 -7.81 20.13 12.62
C GLU A 222 -6.74 19.17 12.11
N ARG A 223 -5.74 19.65 11.36
CA ARG A 223 -4.73 18.82 10.69
C ARG A 223 -3.74 18.19 11.69
N GLY A 224 -4.20 17.28 12.55
CA GLY A 224 -3.39 16.57 13.52
C GLY A 224 -4.19 15.52 14.30
N ILE A 225 -3.89 14.25 14.06
CA ILE A 225 -4.39 13.14 14.87
C ILE A 225 -3.51 13.03 16.11
N GLY A 226 -4.10 13.07 17.31
CA GLY A 226 -3.44 12.69 18.56
C GLY A 226 -3.78 11.25 18.93
N ALA A 227 -2.88 10.54 19.60
CA ALA A 227 -3.21 9.28 20.26
C ALA A 227 -3.76 9.58 21.66
N SER A 228 -4.79 8.84 22.08
CA SER A 228 -5.22 8.72 23.48
C SER A 228 -4.58 7.53 24.15
#